data_AF-R7VL95-F1
#
_entry.id   AF-R7VL95-F1
#
_cell.length_a   1.000
_cell.length_b   1.000
_cell.length_c   1.000
_cell.angle_alpha   90.00
_cell.angle_beta   90.00
_cell.angle_gamma   90.00
#
_symmetry.space_group_name_H-M   'P 1'
#
loop_
_entity.id
_entity.type
_entity.pdbx_description
1 polymer ?
#
loop_
_entity_poly.entity_id
_entity_poly.type
_entity_poly.pdbx_seq_one_letter_code
_entity_poly.pdbx_strand_id
1 'polypeptide(L)' 'NWDIILDFMASMVKQYIIGPDDTRVAVVIFSNDATVYFTLDKYDTETEVIEAIRNMPYEGGTTNTGAALRLTASGW' A
#
# COMPACT_ATOMS: atom_id res chain seq x y z
N ASN A 1 -0.91 5.68 -13.74
CA ASN A 1 -1.07 6.21 -12.37
C ASN A 1 -0.56 5.22 -11.32
N TRP A 2 -0.72 3.90 -11.50
CA TRP A 2 -0.21 2.90 -10.56
C TRP A 2 1.31 2.99 -10.36
N ASP A 3 2.08 3.04 -11.44
CA ASP A 3 3.55 3.12 -11.37
C ASP A 3 4.03 4.36 -10.59
N ILE A 4 3.30 5.48 -10.66
CA ILE A 4 3.59 6.70 -9.90
C ILE A 4 3.43 6.45 -8.39
N ILE A 5 2.43 5.67 -7.99
CA ILE A 5 2.20 5.30 -6.58
C ILE A 5 3.32 4.36 -6.11
N LEU A 6 3.71 3.38 -6.93
CA LEU A 6 4.82 2.48 -6.61
C LEU A 6 6.14 3.24 -6.44
N ASP A 7 6.43 4.18 -7.34
CA ASP A 7 7.62 5.03 -7.27
C ASP A 7 7.60 5.95 -6.04
N PHE A 8 6.44 6.51 -5.70
CA PHE A 8 6.26 7.31 -4.50
C PHE A 8 6.53 6.48 -3.23
N MET A 9 5.92 5.30 -3.12
CA MET A 9 6.13 4.40 -1.99
C MET A 9 7.60 3.98 -1.86
N ALA A 10 8.25 3.59 -2.97
CA ALA A 10 9.67 3.24 -2.97
C ALA A 10 10.54 4.44 -2.55
N SER A 11 10.17 5.66 -2.94
CA SER A 11 10.90 6.87 -2.54
C SER A 11 10.74 7.18 -1.05
N MET A 12 9.59 6.87 -0.45
CA MET A 12 9.39 6.98 1.00
C MET A 12 10.26 5.98 1.76
N VAL A 13 10.32 4.73 1.31
CA VAL A 13 11.13 3.69 1.96
C VAL A 13 12.60 4.10 2.04
N LYS A 14 13.14 4.70 0.97
CA LYS A 14 14.52 5.22 0.90
C LYS A 14 14.84 6.35 1.89
N GLN A 15 13.85 6.93 2.57
CA GLN A 15 14.07 7.97 3.59
C GLN A 15 14.37 7.39 4.97
N TYR A 16 14.21 6.08 5.15
CA TYR A 16 14.32 5.42 6.45
C TYR A 16 15.39 4.33 6.43
N ILE A 17 16.02 4.08 7.58
CA ILE A 17 16.88 2.92 7.79
C ILE A 17 15.96 1.72 8.05
N ILE A 18 15.92 0.78 7.11
CA ILE A 18 15.09 -0.41 7.19
C ILE A 18 15.85 -1.53 7.89
N GLY A 19 15.23 -2.13 8.90
CA GLY A 19 15.82 -3.20 9.69
C GLY A 19 14.86 -3.73 10.76
N PRO A 20 15.10 -4.95 11.28
CA PRO A 20 14.24 -5.57 12.29
C PRO A 20 14.20 -4.79 13.61
N ASP A 21 15.31 -4.11 13.95
CA ASP A 21 15.47 -3.25 15.13
C ASP A 21 15.29 -1.75 14.82
N ASP A 22 15.04 -1.40 13.55
CA ASP A 22 14.86 -0.03 13.06
C ASP A 22 13.45 0.14 12.46
N THR A 23 13.34 0.74 11.26
CA THR A 23 12.05 0.95 10.61
C THR A 23 11.61 -0.32 9.88
N ARG A 24 10.36 -0.72 10.11
CA ARG A 24 9.70 -1.82 9.41
C ARG A 24 8.53 -1.31 8.59
N VAL A 25 8.30 -1.94 7.44
CA VAL A 25 7.29 -1.50 6.46
C VAL A 25 6.27 -2.61 6.24
N ALA A 26 5.00 -2.23 6.19
CA ALA A 26 3.89 -3.09 5.78
C ALA A 26 3.09 -2.36 4.71
N VAL A 27 2.47 -3.12 3.81
CA VAL A 27 1.62 -2.55 2.76
C VAL A 27 0.24 -3.18 2.80
N VAL A 28 -0.76 -2.31 2.84
CA VAL A 28 -2.17 -2.65 2.69
C VAL A 28 -2.73 -1.86 1.53
N ILE A 29 -3.39 -2.55 0.61
CA ILE A 29 -4.06 -1.96 -0.55
C ILE A 29 -5.55 -1.98 -0.28
N PHE A 30 -6.26 -0.93 -0.66
CA PHE A 30 -7.72 -0.88 -0.50
C PHE A 30 -8.40 -0.47 -1.81
N SER A 31 -9.49 -1.17 -2.14
CA SER A 31 -10.43 -0.78 -3.20
C SER A 31 -11.88 -0.94 -2.72
N ASN A 32 -12.55 -2.04 -3.08
CA ASN A 32 -13.80 -2.48 -2.44
C ASN A 32 -13.51 -3.22 -1.13
N ASP A 33 -12.44 -4.00 -1.11
CA ASP A 33 -11.93 -4.73 0.06
C ASP A 33 -10.50 -4.28 0.36
N ALA A 34 -10.06 -4.50 1.61
CA ALA A 34 -8.68 -4.26 2.04
C ALA A 34 -7.87 -5.56 1.95
N THR A 35 -6.76 -5.52 1.22
CA THR A 35 -5.82 -6.64 1.07
C THR A 35 -4.50 -6.29 1.74
N VAL A 36 -4.06 -7.10 2.70
CA VAL A 36 -2.70 -7.00 3.24
C VAL A 36 -1.76 -7.62 2.22
N TYR A 37 -0.91 -6.79 1.60
CA TYR A 37 0.05 -7.25 0.61
C TYR A 37 1.30 -7.85 1.28
N PHE A 38 1.81 -7.20 2.34
CA PHE A 38 2.73 -7.83 3.29
C PHE A 38 2.72 -7.15 4.65
N THR A 39 3.08 -7.91 5.68
CA THR A 39 3.14 -7.52 7.09
C THR A 39 4.52 -6.96 7.47
N LEU A 40 4.60 -6.31 8.65
CA LEU A 40 5.81 -5.59 9.12
C LEU A 40 7.04 -6.49 9.31
N ASP A 41 6.84 -7.79 9.47
CA ASP A 41 7.85 -8.80 9.72
C ASP A 41 8.24 -9.59 8.45
N LYS A 42 7.73 -9.18 7.28
CA LYS A 42 7.95 -9.93 6.05
C LYS A 42 9.32 -9.70 5.43
N TYR A 43 9.86 -8.49 5.55
CA TYR A 43 11.09 -8.05 4.92
C TYR A 43 11.93 -7.23 5.90
N ASP A 44 13.23 -7.50 5.93
CA ASP A 44 14.16 -6.92 6.91
C ASP A 44 15.13 -5.92 6.25
N THR A 45 15.13 -5.80 4.92
CA THR A 45 16.04 -4.90 4.20
C THR A 45 15.30 -3.93 3.28
N GLU A 46 15.90 -2.76 3.06
CA GLU A 46 15.38 -1.73 2.13
C GLU A 46 15.17 -2.31 0.73
N THR A 47 16.13 -3.10 0.23
CA THR A 47 16.08 -3.71 -1.10
C THR A 47 14.88 -4.63 -1.25
N GLU A 48 14.65 -5.52 -0.29
CA GLU A 48 13.52 -6.45 -0.33
C GLU A 48 12.17 -5.71 -0.31
N VAL A 49 12.04 -4.68 0.53
CA VAL A 49 10.82 -3.85 0.58
C VAL A 49 10.59 -3.12 -0.75
N ILE A 50 11.62 -2.51 -1.33
CA ILE A 50 11.51 -1.80 -2.62
C ILE A 50 11.15 -2.77 -3.75
N GLU A 51 11.77 -3.94 -3.80
CA GLU A 51 11.45 -4.96 -4.79
C GLU A 51 10.02 -5.47 -4.64
N ALA A 52 9.55 -5.70 -3.42
CA ALA A 52 8.17 -6.12 -3.16
C ALA A 52 7.16 -5.06 -3.62
N ILE A 53 7.44 -3.78 -3.37
CA ILE A 53 6.61 -2.66 -3.83
C ILE A 53 6.61 -2.59 -5.37
N ARG A 54 7.77 -2.67 -6.01
CA ARG A 54 7.87 -2.56 -7.48
C ARG A 54 7.23 -3.72 -8.24
N ASN A 55 7.20 -4.90 -7.64
CA ASN A 55 6.59 -6.09 -8.22
C ASN A 55 5.10 -6.24 -7.87
N MET A 56 4.52 -5.24 -7.18
CA MET A 56 3.13 -5.29 -6.75
C MET A 56 2.18 -5.21 -7.95
N PRO A 57 1.34 -6.24 -8.15
CA PRO A 57 0.38 -6.23 -9.24
C PRO A 57 -0.65 -5.13 -9.00
N TYR A 58 -1.04 -4.45 -10.07
CA TYR A 58 -2.23 -3.60 -10.02
C TYR A 58 -3.45 -4.52 -9.94
N GLU A 59 -4.03 -4.68 -8.74
CA GLU A 59 -5.15 -5.61 -8.56
C GLU A 59 -6.44 -5.15 -9.25
N GLY A 60 -6.55 -3.87 -9.61
CA GLY A 60 -7.76 -3.33 -10.23
C GLY A 60 -8.98 -3.42 -9.31
N GLY A 61 -9.97 -2.57 -9.56
CA GLY A 61 -11.16 -2.50 -8.72
C GLY A 61 -11.80 -1.14 -8.83
N THR A 62 -13.10 -1.09 -8.57
CA THR A 62 -13.80 0.19 -8.42
C THR A 62 -13.44 0.75 -7.05
N THR A 63 -12.75 1.89 -6.98
CA THR A 63 -12.74 2.68 -5.73
C THR A 63 -14.14 3.27 -5.60
N ASN A 64 -14.99 2.63 -4.81
CA ASN A 64 -16.40 3.00 -4.74
C ASN A 64 -16.64 4.21 -3.81
N THR A 65 -15.88 5.29 -4.03
CA THR A 65 -16.11 6.59 -3.38
C THR A 65 -17.57 7.05 -3.61
N GLY A 66 -18.17 6.67 -4.75
CA GLY A 66 -19.58 6.91 -5.05
C GLY A 66 -20.59 6.10 -4.21
N ALA A 67 -20.24 4.89 -3.75
CA ALA A 67 -21.03 4.17 -2.74
C ALA A 67 -20.87 4.81 -1.36
N ALA A 68 -19.66 5.25 -1.01
CA ALA A 68 -19.41 5.99 0.24
C ALA A 68 -20.21 7.31 0.30
N LEU A 69 -20.30 8.05 -0.82
CA LEU A 69 -21.16 9.24 -0.94
C LEU A 69 -22.67 8.90 -0.97
N ARG A 70 -23.08 7.77 -1.55
CA ARG A 70 -24.49 7.34 -1.49
C ARG A 70 -24.92 6.96 -0.08
N LEU A 71 -24.02 6.34 0.69
CA LEU A 71 -24.24 6.02 2.11
C LEU A 71 -24.42 7.26 2.99
N THR A 72 -23.77 8.40 2.66
CA THR A 72 -24.00 9.67 3.36
C THR A 72 -25.21 10.45 2.86
N ALA A 73 -25.66 10.20 1.62
CA ALA A 73 -26.86 10.81 1.05
C ALA A 73 -28.17 10.07 1.38
N SER A 74 -28.12 8.77 1.72
CA SER A 74 -29.28 7.98 2.16
C SER A 74 -29.52 8.14 3.67
N GLY A 75 -29.73 9.38 4.09
CA GLY A 75 -29.85 9.80 5.50
C GLY A 75 -30.74 8.93 6.38
N TRP A 76 -30.50 9.09 7.68
CA TRP A 76 -31.56 8.99 8.70
C TRP A 76 -32.74 9.86 8.32
#